data_AF-A0A7C0V1T8-F1
#
_entry.id   AF-A0A7C0V1T8-F1
#
_cell.length_a   1.000
_cell.length_b   1.000
_cell.length_c   1.000
_cell.angle_alpha   90.00
_cell.angle_beta   90.00
_cell.angle_gamma   90.00
#
_symmetry.space_group_name_H-M   'P 1'
#
loop_
_entity.id
_entity.type
_entity.pdbx_description
1 polymer ?
#
loop_
_entity_poly.entity_id
_entity_poly.type
_entity_poly.pdbx_seq_one_letter_code
_entity_poly.pdbx_strand_id
1 'polypeptide(L)'
;MKILLVYPEYPDTFWSFKWALKFVSPKASFPPLGLLTVAAMLPHEWEKKLVDMNIETLRDKDLEWADYVFISAMSVQRESVKKVIESCKKVGVKIVAGGPLFT
;
A
#
# COMPACT_ATOMS: atom_id res chain seq x y z
N MET A 1 10.03 -15.06 6.01
CA MET A 1 9.68 -14.38 4.75
C MET A 1 9.44 -12.91 5.04
N LYS A 2 9.80 -12.04 4.10
CA LYS A 2 9.67 -10.59 4.17
C LYS A 2 8.51 -10.15 3.30
N ILE A 3 7.45 -9.63 3.91
CA ILE A 3 6.25 -9.19 3.23
C ILE A 3 6.14 -7.68 3.32
N LEU A 4 6.08 -7.03 2.16
CA LEU A 4 5.78 -5.62 2.05
C LEU A 4 4.29 -5.46 1.74
N LEU A 5 3.55 -4.86 2.67
CA LEU A 5 2.16 -4.47 2.47
C LEU A 5 2.13 -3.04 1.92
N VAL A 6 1.55 -2.84 0.74
CA VAL A 6 1.48 -1.53 0.10
C VAL A 6 0.04 -1.10 -0.03
N TYR A 7 -0.26 0.09 0.50
CA TYR A 7 -1.51 0.78 0.25
C TYR A 7 -1.25 1.97 -0.69
N PRO A 8 -1.72 1.91 -1.96
CA PRO A 8 -1.44 2.93 -2.96
C PRO A 8 -2.00 4.31 -2.61
N GLU A 9 -1.46 5.37 -3.22
CA GLU A 9 -1.94 6.74 -2.96
C GLU A 9 -3.34 6.93 -3.55
N TYR A 10 -4.21 7.62 -2.81
CA TYR A 10 -5.42 8.20 -3.38
C TYR A 10 -5.03 9.34 -4.34
N PRO A 11 -5.71 9.46 -5.49
CA PRO A 11 -5.59 10.67 -6.28
C PRO A 11 -6.13 11.87 -5.49
N ASP A 12 -5.66 13.07 -5.86
CA ASP A 12 -6.14 14.32 -5.29
C ASP A 12 -7.63 14.48 -5.61
N THR A 13 -8.46 14.13 -4.63
CA THR A 13 -9.92 14.18 -4.70
C THR A 13 -10.46 14.91 -3.49
N PHE A 14 -11.72 15.39 -3.57
CA PHE A 14 -12.41 16.01 -2.44
C PHE A 14 -12.33 15.15 -1.17
N TRP A 15 -12.46 13.83 -1.31
CA TRP A 15 -12.45 12.86 -0.21
C TRP A 15 -11.05 12.48 0.30
N SER A 16 -9.99 12.82 -0.43
CA SER A 16 -8.62 12.53 0.05
C SER A 16 -8.26 13.36 1.28
N PHE A 17 -8.94 14.49 1.49
CA PHE A 17 -8.63 15.50 2.51
C PHE A 17 -7.14 15.87 2.58
N LYS A 18 -6.34 15.59 1.54
CA LYS A 18 -4.88 15.66 1.56
C LYS A 18 -4.35 17.04 1.97
N TRP A 19 -5.08 18.10 1.63
CA TRP A 19 -4.76 19.47 2.01
C TRP A 19 -5.31 19.84 3.38
N ALA A 20 -6.53 19.40 3.71
CA ALA A 20 -7.16 19.66 5.01
C ALA A 20 -6.44 18.96 6.16
N LEU A 21 -5.97 17.72 5.93
CA LEU A 21 -5.22 16.92 6.90
C LEU A 21 -3.88 17.56 7.30
N LYS A 22 -3.33 18.50 6.50
CA LYS A 22 -2.13 19.25 6.91
C LYS A 22 -2.39 20.20 8.07
N PHE A 23 -3.66 20.55 8.32
CA PHE A 23 -4.09 21.49 9.35
C PHE A 23 -4.77 20.80 10.55
N VAL A 24 -4.89 19.47 10.53
CA VAL A 24 -5.47 18.66 11.61
C VAL A 24 -4.53 17.49 11.96
N SER A 25 -4.67 16.90 13.15
CA SER A 25 -3.73 15.89 13.67
C SER A 25 -3.67 14.52 12.93
N PRO A 26 -4.73 14.00 12.28
CA PRO A 26 -4.66 12.70 11.62
C PRO A 26 -3.78 12.71 10.37
N LYS A 27 -2.92 11.69 10.24
CA LYS A 27 -2.01 11.53 9.09
C LYS A 27 -2.70 10.98 7.83
N ALA A 28 -3.76 10.18 7.99
CA ALA A 28 -4.54 9.63 6.89
C ALA A 28 -6.04 9.65 7.22
N SER A 29 -6.88 9.92 6.22
CA SER A 29 -8.34 9.89 6.39
C SER A 29 -8.90 8.47 6.47
N PHE A 30 -8.22 7.51 5.83
CA PHE A 30 -8.67 6.13 5.72
C PHE A 30 -7.47 5.19 5.89
N PRO A 31 -7.20 4.67 7.10
CA PRO A 31 -6.14 3.69 7.30
C PRO A 31 -6.46 2.40 6.54
N PRO A 32 -5.46 1.66 6.05
CA PRO A 32 -5.66 0.45 5.24
C PRO A 32 -6.03 -0.76 6.11
N LEU A 33 -7.18 -0.70 6.79
CA LEU A 33 -7.59 -1.67 7.80
C LEU A 33 -7.68 -3.10 7.25
N GLY A 34 -8.20 -3.27 6.03
CA GLY A 34 -8.27 -4.60 5.39
C GLY A 34 -6.88 -5.22 5.22
N LEU A 35 -5.88 -4.42 4.84
CA LEU A 35 -4.51 -4.88 4.66
C LEU A 35 -3.83 -5.18 6.00
N LEU A 36 -4.10 -4.38 7.04
CA LEU A 36 -3.64 -4.64 8.40
C LEU A 36 -4.24 -5.92 9.00
N THR A 37 -5.52 -6.20 8.75
CA THR A 37 -6.16 -7.46 9.15
C THR A 37 -5.47 -8.66 8.51
N VAL A 38 -5.16 -8.59 7.21
CA VAL A 38 -4.38 -9.64 6.54
C VAL A 38 -3.00 -9.78 7.18
N ALA A 39 -2.32 -8.68 7.48
CA ALA A 39 -0.99 -8.71 8.12
C ALA A 39 -0.99 -9.46 9.46
N ALA A 40 -2.07 -9.32 10.24
CA ALA A 40 -2.27 -10.01 11.52
C ALA A 40 -2.54 -11.52 11.35
N MET A 41 -3.10 -11.94 10.21
CA MET A 41 -3.38 -13.34 9.90
C MET A 41 -2.16 -14.08 9.33
N LEU A 42 -1.13 -13.37 8.85
CA LEU A 42 0.10 -13.97 8.35
C LEU A 42 0.92 -14.59 9.49
N PRO A 43 1.71 -15.65 9.22
CA PRO A 43 2.55 -16.30 10.23
C PRO A 43 3.40 -15.31 11.03
N HIS A 44 3.55 -15.55 12.34
CA HIS A 44 4.13 -14.59 13.25
C HIS A 44 5.64 -14.39 13.02
N GLU A 45 6.32 -15.41 12.51
CA GLU A 45 7.74 -15.42 12.16
C GLU A 45 8.06 -14.68 10.86
N TRP A 46 7.05 -14.23 10.11
CA TRP A 46 7.27 -13.41 8.91
C TRP A 46 7.55 -11.97 9.31
N GLU A 47 8.58 -11.38 8.71
CA GLU A 47 8.85 -9.96 8.81
C GLU A 47 7.85 -9.21 7.92
N LYS A 48 7.14 -8.24 8.51
CA LYS A 48 6.05 -7.52 7.85
C LYS A 48 6.34 -6.03 7.90
N LYS A 49 6.19 -5.36 6.77
CA LYS A 49 6.34 -3.90 6.67
C LYS A 49 5.15 -3.32 5.94
N LEU A 50 4.52 -2.30 6.50
CA LEU A 50 3.50 -1.51 5.80
C LEU A 50 4.15 -0.29 5.16
N VAL A 51 3.72 0.03 3.95
CA VAL A 51 3.93 1.30 3.28
C VAL A 51 2.56 1.85 2.87
N ASP A 52 2.11 2.87 3.59
CA ASP A 52 0.91 3.64 3.20
C ASP A 52 1.33 4.86 2.37
N MET A 53 1.14 4.76 1.05
CA MET A 53 1.58 5.79 0.10
C MET A 53 0.86 7.14 0.26
N ASN A 54 -0.19 7.20 1.11
CA ASN A 54 -0.85 8.46 1.44
C ASN A 54 -0.07 9.31 2.45
N ILE A 55 0.88 8.70 3.17
CA ILE A 55 1.65 9.37 4.24
C ILE A 55 3.16 9.17 4.14
N GLU A 56 3.62 8.19 3.38
CA GLU A 56 5.03 7.94 3.14
C GLU A 56 5.29 7.52 1.68
N THR A 57 6.55 7.52 1.26
CA THR A 57 6.92 7.15 -0.12
C THR A 57 7.38 5.71 -0.20
N LEU A 58 6.82 4.94 -1.14
CA LEU A 58 7.34 3.63 -1.53
C LEU A 58 8.68 3.81 -2.26
N ARG A 59 9.75 3.20 -1.74
CA ARG A 59 11.10 3.29 -2.33
C ARG A 59 11.53 1.94 -2.89
N ASP A 60 12.44 1.96 -3.85
CA ASP A 60 12.96 0.73 -4.47
C ASP A 60 13.58 -0.24 -3.46
N LYS A 61 14.30 0.29 -2.45
CA LYS A 61 14.84 -0.52 -1.34
C LYS A 61 13.78 -1.27 -0.53
N ASP A 62 12.55 -0.75 -0.48
CA ASP A 62 11.45 -1.41 0.21
C ASP A 62 10.96 -2.62 -0.62
N LEU A 63 10.98 -2.50 -1.96
CA LEU A 63 10.64 -3.57 -2.90
C LEU A 63 11.74 -4.65 -2.98
N GLU A 64 13.02 -4.25 -3.03
CA GLU A 64 14.17 -5.17 -3.06
C GLU A 64 14.30 -5.99 -1.77
N TRP A 65 13.84 -5.44 -0.64
CA TRP A 65 13.84 -6.15 0.64
C TRP A 65 12.78 -7.27 0.70
N ALA A 66 11.71 -7.17 -0.10
CA ALA A 66 10.53 -8.01 0.05
C ALA A 66 10.63 -9.31 -0.79
N ASP A 67 10.21 -10.43 -0.21
CA ASP A 67 9.95 -11.66 -0.96
C ASP A 67 8.63 -11.54 -1.75
N TYR A 68 7.64 -10.85 -1.16
CA TYR A 68 6.33 -10.59 -1.75
C TYR A 68 5.83 -9.19 -1.41
N VAL A 69 5.12 -8.59 -2.36
CA VAL A 69 4.40 -7.33 -2.20
C VAL A 69 2.90 -7.59 -2.19
N PHE A 70 2.23 -7.28 -1.10
CA PHE A 70 0.79 -7.40 -0.91
C PHE A 70 0.14 -6.03 -1.14
N ILE A 71 -0.66 -5.91 -2.19
CA ILE A 71 -1.32 -4.66 -2.56
C ILE A 71 -2.80 -4.75 -2.23
N SER A 72 -3.31 -3.76 -1.47
CA SER A 72 -4.76 -3.55 -1.34
C SER A 72 -5.14 -2.17 -1.87
N ALA A 73 -6.22 -2.09 -2.65
CA ALA A 73 -6.63 -0.83 -3.26
C ALA A 73 -8.14 -0.74 -3.51
N MET A 74 -8.65 0.49 -3.42
CA MET A 74 -9.96 0.92 -3.89
C MET A 74 -9.93 1.25 -5.38
N SER A 75 -11.07 1.19 -6.07
CA SER A 75 -11.16 1.43 -7.52
C SER A 75 -10.58 2.76 -7.98
N VAL A 76 -10.67 3.79 -7.13
CA VAL A 76 -10.14 5.13 -7.40
C VAL A 76 -8.59 5.19 -7.43
N GLN A 77 -7.91 4.21 -6.82
CA GLN A 77 -6.44 4.14 -6.74
C GLN A 77 -5.81 3.42 -7.96
N ARG A 78 -6.59 3.14 -9.02
CA ARG A 78 -6.15 2.36 -10.20
C ARG A 78 -4.83 2.83 -10.81
N GLU A 79 -4.67 4.14 -11.00
CA GLU A 79 -3.43 4.68 -11.61
C GLU A 79 -2.23 4.57 -10.66
N SER A 80 -2.44 4.74 -9.36
CA SER A 80 -1.38 4.52 -8.36
C SER A 80 -0.94 3.06 -8.33
N VAL A 81 -1.89 2.13 -8.35
CA VAL A 81 -1.63 0.68 -8.43
C VAL A 81 -0.80 0.30 -9.64
N LYS A 82 -1.08 0.87 -10.82
CA LYS A 82 -0.28 0.60 -12.02
C LYS A 82 1.19 0.95 -11.81
N LYS A 83 1.48 2.12 -11.21
CA LYS A 83 2.85 2.53 -10.89
C LYS A 83 3.52 1.56 -9.92
N VAL A 84 2.81 1.13 -8.86
CA VAL A 84 3.34 0.14 -7.91
C VAL A 84 3.66 -1.18 -8.62
N ILE A 85 2.76 -1.69 -9.45
CA ILE A 85 2.95 -2.94 -10.20
C ILE A 85 4.14 -2.82 -11.17
N GLU A 86 4.29 -1.69 -11.86
CA GLU A 86 5.44 -1.44 -12.73
C GLU A 86 6.75 -1.45 -11.95
N SER A 87 6.82 -0.78 -10.81
CA SER A 87 8.01 -0.82 -9.95
C SER A 87 8.31 -2.24 -9.43
N CYS A 88 7.29 -2.98 -9.01
CA CYS A 88 7.45 -4.38 -8.58
C CYS A 88 8.01 -5.26 -9.72
N LYS A 89 7.49 -5.09 -10.94
CA LYS A 89 7.96 -5.82 -12.13
C LYS A 89 9.41 -5.50 -12.49
N LYS A 90 9.84 -4.24 -12.33
CA LYS A 90 11.24 -3.83 -12.57
C LYS A 90 12.21 -4.52 -11.61
N VAL A 91 11.82 -4.67 -10.35
CA VAL A 91 12.62 -5.35 -9.31
C VAL A 91 12.49 -6.87 -9.38
N GLY A 92 11.42 -7.39 -9.99
CA GLY A 92 11.16 -8.82 -10.12
C GLY A 92 10.54 -9.46 -8.88
N VAL A 93 9.96 -8.66 -7.98
CA VAL A 93 9.28 -9.16 -6.77
C VAL A 93 7.87 -9.67 -7.08
N LYS A 94 7.46 -10.73 -6.40
CA LYS A 94 6.13 -11.34 -6.59
C LYS A 94 5.05 -10.46 -5.96
N ILE A 95 3.90 -10.37 -6.63
CA ILE A 95 2.79 -9.52 -6.23
C ILE A 95 1.59 -10.40 -5.82
N VAL A 96 0.97 -10.06 -4.70
CA VAL A 96 -0.35 -10.54 -4.28
C VAL A 96 -1.27 -9.33 -4.20
N ALA A 97 -2.42 -9.35 -4.87
CA ALA A 97 -3.32 -8.21 -4.94
C ALA A 97 -4.73 -8.58 -4.51
N GLY A 98 -5.40 -7.67 -3.80
CA GLY A 98 -6.78 -7.84 -3.35
C GLY A 98 -7.47 -6.54 -2.95
N GLY A 99 -8.75 -6.62 -2.56
CA GLY A 99 -9.57 -5.45 -2.26
C GLY A 99 -10.36 -4.95 -3.48
N PRO A 100 -11.19 -3.90 -3.32
CA PRO A 100 -12.25 -3.55 -4.28
C PRO A 100 -11.81 -3.24 -5.71
N LEU A 101 -10.56 -2.85 -5.95
CA LEU A 101 -10.05 -2.67 -7.32
C LEU A 101 -9.88 -4.01 -8.07
N PHE A 102 -9.64 -5.10 -7.34
CA PHE A 102 -9.23 -6.40 -7.89
C PHE A 102 -10.33 -7.47 -7.82
N THR A 103 -11.53 -7.09 -7.38
CA THR A 103 -12.74 -7.94 -7.27
C THR A 103 -13.87 -7.32 -8.06
#